data_AF-A0A925RSI5-F1
#
_entry.id   AF-A0A925RSI5-F1
#
_cell.length_a   1.000
_cell.length_b   1.000
_cell.length_c   1.000
_cell.angle_alpha   90.00
_cell.angle_beta   90.00
_cell.angle_gamma   90.00
#
_symmetry.space_group_name_H-M   'P 1'
#
loop_
_entity.id
_entity.type
_entity.pdbx_description
1 polymer ?
#
loop_
_entity_poly.entity_id
_entity_poly.type
_entity_poly.pdbx_seq_one_letter_code
_entity_poly.pdbx_strand_id
1 'polypeptide(L)'
;MKFHHSHSEKRNGFLLLEVVLALGIFAIACTGLAVAFHRMAESASLAQTELRITRILDSALTEQLSLPTLEEGTTQVPIKDSDIELDIIIEPIEDLENQDGEFLQEMFHIKIIANWFENGAWQSRSAETWRYNLMYQP
;
A
#
# COMPACT_ATOMS: atom_id res chain seq x y z
N MET A 1 -29.93 -69.05 -20.69
CA MET A 1 -29.66 -69.12 -19.23
C MET A 1 -28.46 -68.24 -18.95
N LYS A 2 -28.57 -67.34 -17.95
CA LYS A 2 -27.78 -66.10 -17.80
C LYS A 2 -26.29 -66.34 -17.48
N PHE A 3 -25.43 -65.52 -18.05
CA PHE A 3 -23.99 -65.47 -17.77
C PHE A 3 -23.73 -65.03 -16.33
N HIS A 4 -22.94 -65.82 -15.59
CA HIS A 4 -22.28 -65.38 -14.36
C HIS A 4 -20.86 -64.92 -14.76
N HIS A 5 -20.57 -63.63 -14.61
CA HIS A 5 -19.19 -63.15 -14.52
C HIS A 5 -18.95 -62.72 -13.08
N SER A 6 -18.30 -63.61 -12.34
CA SER A 6 -17.70 -63.31 -11.05
C SER A 6 -16.52 -62.37 -11.28
N HIS A 7 -16.62 -61.14 -10.78
CA HIS A 7 -15.52 -60.19 -10.83
C HIS A 7 -14.48 -60.63 -9.80
N SER A 8 -13.32 -61.04 -10.30
CA SER A 8 -12.13 -61.45 -9.52
C SER A 8 -11.82 -60.45 -8.40
N GLU A 9 -11.71 -60.95 -7.16
CA GLU A 9 -11.18 -60.21 -6.01
C GLU A 9 -9.75 -59.72 -6.33
N LYS A 10 -9.52 -58.41 -6.19
CA LYS A 10 -8.18 -57.82 -6.25
C LYS A 10 -7.53 -57.95 -4.88
N ARG A 11 -6.30 -58.48 -4.85
CA ARG A 11 -5.46 -58.68 -3.67
C ARG A 11 -5.14 -57.34 -2.95
N ASN A 12 -5.53 -57.22 -1.68
CA ASN A 12 -5.28 -56.07 -0.79
C ASN A 12 -3.87 -56.10 -0.14
N GLY A 13 -2.81 -56.12 -0.95
CA GLY A 13 -1.42 -56.21 -0.45
C GLY A 13 -0.72 -54.87 -0.14
N PHE A 14 -1.31 -53.73 -0.53
CA PHE A 14 -0.61 -52.43 -0.55
C PHE A 14 -1.36 -51.27 0.12
N LEU A 15 -2.43 -51.53 0.87
CA LEU A 15 -3.25 -50.48 1.50
C LEU A 15 -2.44 -49.58 2.44
N LEU A 16 -1.51 -50.15 3.23
CA LEU A 16 -0.64 -49.37 4.10
C LEU A 16 0.27 -48.43 3.27
N LEU A 17 0.84 -48.93 2.17
CA LEU A 17 1.70 -48.14 1.29
C LEU A 17 0.92 -47.00 0.63
N GLU A 18 -0.32 -47.25 0.22
CA GLU A 18 -1.20 -46.24 -0.39
C GLU A 18 -1.54 -45.12 0.61
N VAL A 19 -1.88 -45.47 1.85
CA VAL A 19 -2.15 -44.46 2.90
C VAL A 19 -0.89 -43.65 3.23
N VAL A 20 0.28 -44.30 3.31
CA VAL A 20 1.55 -43.60 3.56
C VAL A 20 1.90 -42.67 2.41
N LEU A 21 1.70 -43.11 1.15
CA LEU A 21 1.94 -42.29 -0.02
C LEU A 21 0.96 -41.10 -0.10
N ALA A 22 -0.32 -41.34 0.17
CA ALA A 22 -1.33 -40.29 0.24
C ALA A 22 -1.00 -39.26 1.33
N LEU A 23 -0.59 -39.70 2.52
CA LEU A 23 -0.16 -38.82 3.61
C LEU A 23 1.08 -38.02 3.23
N GLY A 24 2.04 -38.64 2.53
CA GLY A 24 3.25 -37.96 2.04
C GLY A 24 2.94 -36.85 1.05
N ILE A 25 2.12 -37.15 0.04
CA ILE A 25 1.68 -36.15 -0.96
C ILE A 25 0.87 -35.03 -0.27
N PHE A 26 -0.02 -35.40 0.64
CA PHE A 26 -0.81 -34.43 1.40
C PHE A 26 0.08 -33.51 2.25
N ALA A 27 1.08 -34.05 2.94
CA ALA A 27 2.02 -33.26 3.73
C ALA A 27 2.82 -32.27 2.85
N ILE A 28 3.26 -32.70 1.66
CA ILE A 28 3.92 -31.82 0.67
C ILE A 28 2.97 -30.70 0.24
N ALA A 29 1.70 -31.02 -0.05
CA ALA A 29 0.71 -30.02 -0.44
C ALA A 29 0.43 -29.02 0.69
N CYS A 30 0.24 -29.48 1.93
CA CYS A 30 0.00 -28.62 3.09
C CYS A 30 1.18 -27.69 3.39
N THR A 31 2.42 -28.19 3.31
CA THR A 31 3.61 -27.35 3.52
C THR A 31 3.78 -26.32 2.41
N GLY A 32 3.54 -26.69 1.15
CA GLY A 32 3.53 -25.75 0.03
C GLY A 32 2.48 -24.64 0.21
N LEU A 33 1.27 -25.00 0.65
CA LEU A 33 0.20 -24.04 0.96
C LEU A 33 0.59 -23.10 2.11
N ALA A 34 1.18 -23.62 3.19
CA ALA A 34 1.60 -22.81 4.34
C ALA A 34 2.64 -21.75 3.94
N VAL A 35 3.62 -22.12 3.10
CA VAL A 35 4.63 -21.19 2.58
C VAL A 35 3.97 -20.12 1.69
N ALA A 36 3.05 -20.52 0.80
CA ALA A 36 2.33 -19.56 -0.04
C ALA A 36 1.50 -18.59 0.81
N PHE A 37 0.81 -19.08 1.83
CA PHE A 37 0.00 -18.26 2.74
C PHE A 37 0.85 -17.26 3.50
N HIS A 38 2.01 -17.68 4.02
CA HIS A 38 2.93 -16.79 4.71
C HIS A 38 3.39 -15.63 3.80
N ARG A 39 3.77 -15.93 2.56
CA ARG A 39 4.17 -14.90 1.57
C ARG A 39 3.02 -13.95 1.21
N MET A 40 1.81 -14.48 1.07
CA MET A 40 0.63 -13.65 0.83
C MET A 40 0.33 -12.72 2.02
N ALA A 41 0.47 -13.21 3.25
CA ALA A 41 0.26 -12.41 4.45
C ALA A 41 1.28 -11.25 4.56
N GLU A 42 2.55 -11.53 4.28
CA GLU A 42 3.61 -10.52 4.24
C GLU A 42 3.31 -9.45 3.17
N SER A 43 2.97 -9.87 1.95
CA SER A 43 2.60 -8.95 0.87
C SER A 43 1.34 -8.13 1.19
N ALA A 44 0.33 -8.74 1.81
CA ALA A 44 -0.88 -8.04 2.23
C ALA A 44 -0.59 -7.00 3.32
N SER A 45 0.32 -7.31 4.25
CA SER A 45 0.77 -6.37 5.28
C SER A 45 1.46 -5.17 4.66
N LEU A 46 2.40 -5.38 3.74
CA LEU A 46 3.08 -4.31 3.01
C LEU A 46 2.08 -3.42 2.26
N ALA A 47 1.15 -4.02 1.50
CA ALA A 47 0.12 -3.29 0.78
C ALA A 47 -0.79 -2.46 1.72
N GLN A 48 -1.12 -2.99 2.90
CA GLN A 48 -1.92 -2.27 3.89
C GLN A 48 -1.17 -1.05 4.45
N THR A 49 0.14 -1.18 4.72
CA THR A 49 0.99 -0.06 5.14
C THR A 49 1.04 1.01 4.05
N GLU A 50 1.26 0.63 2.79
CA GLU A 50 1.28 1.57 1.68
C GLU A 50 -0.04 2.35 1.53
N LEU A 51 -1.18 1.66 1.55
CA LEU A 51 -2.50 2.30 1.46
C LEU A 51 -2.77 3.24 2.63
N ARG A 52 -2.29 2.90 3.83
CA ARG A 52 -2.40 3.76 5.01
C ARG A 52 -1.60 5.05 4.81
N ILE A 53 -0.35 4.95 4.38
CA ILE A 53 0.53 6.11 4.17
C ILE A 53 -0.05 7.02 3.08
N THR A 54 -0.51 6.45 1.96
CA THR A 54 -1.18 7.22 0.90
C THR A 54 -2.38 7.99 1.46
N ARG A 55 -3.24 7.34 2.25
CA ARG A 55 -4.39 8.02 2.86
C ARG A 55 -3.98 9.16 3.80
N ILE A 56 -2.91 8.97 4.58
CA ILE A 56 -2.37 10.03 5.46
C ILE A 56 -1.90 11.22 4.62
N LEU A 57 -1.14 10.97 3.56
CA LEU A 57 -0.67 12.02 2.65
C LEU A 57 -1.84 12.76 1.98
N ASP A 58 -2.84 12.03 1.47
CA ASP A 58 -4.02 12.62 0.82
C ASP A 58 -4.83 13.46 1.81
N SER A 59 -5.00 12.99 3.04
CA SER A 59 -5.67 13.76 4.10
C SER A 59 -4.89 15.02 4.45
N ALA A 60 -3.57 14.94 4.63
CA ALA A 60 -2.74 16.09 4.93
C ALA A 60 -2.73 17.11 3.78
N LEU A 61 -2.70 16.65 2.52
CA LEU A 61 -2.83 17.53 1.35
C LEU A 61 -4.19 18.23 1.34
N THR A 62 -5.26 17.48 1.55
CA THR A 62 -6.63 18.03 1.60
C THR A 62 -6.77 19.07 2.70
N GLU A 63 -6.18 18.82 3.86
CA GLU A 63 -6.13 19.78 4.97
C GLU A 63 -5.44 21.08 4.56
N GLN A 64 -4.24 21.01 3.97
CA GLN A 64 -3.52 22.20 3.51
C GLN A 64 -4.28 22.97 2.40
N LEU A 65 -4.95 22.25 1.50
CA LEU A 65 -5.79 22.86 0.47
C LEU A 65 -7.04 23.55 1.04
N SER A 66 -7.53 23.11 2.20
CA SER A 66 -8.71 23.69 2.85
C SER A 66 -8.41 24.98 3.62
N LEU A 67 -7.13 25.28 3.90
CA LEU A 67 -6.75 26.48 4.65
C LEU A 67 -6.99 27.75 3.81
N PRO A 68 -7.60 28.80 4.38
CA PRO A 68 -7.88 30.04 3.64
C PRO A 68 -6.60 30.76 3.20
N THR A 69 -5.54 30.63 4.00
CA THR A 69 -4.21 31.20 3.73
C THR A 69 -3.16 30.10 3.93
N LEU A 70 -2.18 30.06 3.04
CA LEU A 70 -1.03 29.17 3.18
C LEU A 70 0.09 29.91 3.93
N GLU A 71 0.73 29.22 4.87
CA GLU A 71 1.94 29.70 5.52
C GLU A 71 3.15 29.14 4.78
N GLU A 72 3.97 30.01 4.22
CA GLU A 72 5.18 29.61 3.51
C GLU A 72 6.22 29.00 4.46
N GLY A 73 6.95 28.01 3.97
CA GLY A 73 8.05 27.37 4.70
C GLY A 73 7.80 25.89 4.98
N THR A 74 8.52 25.37 5.97
CA THR A 74 8.49 23.95 6.35
C THR A 74 7.93 23.78 7.75
N THR A 75 6.88 22.97 7.87
CA THR A 75 6.23 22.64 9.13
C THR A 75 6.29 21.14 9.35
N GLN A 76 6.77 20.73 10.52
CA GLN A 76 6.79 19.33 10.94
C GLN A 76 5.59 19.02 11.81
N VAL A 77 4.84 17.98 11.44
CA VAL A 77 3.64 17.55 12.16
C VAL A 77 3.76 16.06 12.49
N PRO A 78 3.84 15.69 13.79
CA PRO A 78 3.75 14.29 14.17
C PRO A 78 2.31 13.78 14.05
N ILE A 79 2.12 12.61 13.47
CA ILE A 79 0.80 11.95 13.44
C ILE A 79 0.54 11.32 14.81
N LYS A 80 -0.57 11.71 15.45
CA LYS A 80 -1.00 11.10 16.72
C LYS A 80 -1.16 9.58 16.56
N ASP A 81 -0.66 8.84 17.54
CA ASP A 81 -0.73 7.38 17.62
C ASP A 81 -0.01 6.64 16.46
N SER A 82 0.98 7.28 15.82
CA SER A 82 1.80 6.66 14.78
C SER A 82 3.27 7.07 14.90
N ASP A 83 4.18 6.23 14.40
CA ASP A 83 5.63 6.49 14.30
C ASP A 83 5.97 7.18 12.96
N ILE A 84 5.02 7.96 12.45
CA ILE A 84 5.10 8.66 11.17
C ILE A 84 5.21 10.16 11.45
N GLU A 85 6.26 10.76 10.90
CA GLU A 85 6.49 12.21 10.92
C GLU A 85 6.17 12.80 9.55
N LEU A 86 5.38 13.87 9.52
CA LEU A 86 5.08 14.61 8.28
C LEU A 86 5.90 15.88 8.22
N ASP A 87 6.61 16.09 7.10
CA ASP A 87 7.17 17.37 6.72
C ASP A 87 6.27 18.00 5.64
N ILE A 88 5.71 19.16 5.93
CA ILE A 88 4.89 19.95 4.99
C ILE A 88 5.75 21.10 4.51
N ILE A 89 5.97 21.18 3.21
CA ILE A 89 6.79 22.19 2.55
C ILE A 89 5.88 22.97 1.60
N ILE A 90 5.82 24.29 1.78
CA ILE A 90 5.03 25.21 0.96
C ILE A 90 5.97 26.26 0.40
N GLU A 91 6.10 26.27 -0.92
CA GLU A 91 7.00 27.16 -1.66
C GLU A 91 6.21 28.00 -2.68
N PRO A 92 6.38 29.33 -2.72
CA PRO A 92 5.79 30.15 -3.77
C PRO A 92 6.46 29.86 -5.12
N ILE A 93 5.68 29.82 -6.19
CA ILE A 93 6.17 29.75 -7.56
C ILE A 93 6.11 31.16 -8.13
N GLU A 94 7.29 31.76 -8.30
CA GLU A 94 7.46 33.02 -9.01
C GLU A 94 7.54 32.76 -10.53
N ASP A 95 7.22 33.78 -11.33
CA ASP A 95 7.38 33.79 -12.79
C ASP A 95 6.59 32.74 -13.59
N LEU A 96 5.44 32.29 -13.08
CA LEU A 96 4.54 31.41 -13.84
C LEU A 96 3.61 32.25 -14.73
N GLU A 97 3.55 31.96 -16.03
CA GLU A 97 2.63 32.64 -16.97
C GLU A 97 1.51 31.70 -17.41
N ASN A 98 0.31 32.25 -17.65
CA ASN A 98 -0.78 31.53 -18.30
C ASN A 98 -0.62 31.53 -19.84
N GLN A 99 -1.51 30.85 -20.57
CA GLN A 99 -1.45 30.78 -22.04
C GLN A 99 -1.64 32.14 -22.73
N ASP A 100 -2.17 33.12 -22.01
CA ASP A 100 -2.41 34.49 -22.47
C ASP A 100 -1.23 35.44 -22.15
N GLY A 101 -0.16 34.93 -21.51
CA GLY A 101 1.03 35.70 -21.14
C GLY A 101 0.86 36.55 -19.87
N GLU A 102 -0.16 36.27 -19.06
CA GLU A 102 -0.36 36.92 -17.76
C GLU A 102 0.34 36.14 -16.66
N PHE A 103 1.06 36.85 -15.79
CA PHE A 103 1.70 36.26 -14.61
C PHE A 103 0.66 35.77 -13.60
N LEU A 104 0.77 34.51 -13.22
CA LEU A 104 0.03 33.86 -12.15
C LEU A 104 0.70 34.15 -10.81
N GLN A 105 0.28 35.24 -10.18
CA GLN A 105 0.68 35.59 -8.82
C GLN A 105 -0.03 34.68 -7.80
N GLU A 106 0.60 34.42 -6.65
CA GLU A 106 0.04 33.54 -5.60
C GLU A 106 -0.17 32.07 -6.01
N MET A 107 0.74 31.53 -6.82
CA MET A 107 0.85 30.09 -7.05
C MET A 107 1.78 29.47 -6.01
N PHE A 108 1.37 28.35 -5.41
CA PHE A 108 2.16 27.64 -4.41
C PHE A 108 2.36 26.17 -4.81
N HIS A 109 3.57 25.67 -4.65
CA HIS A 109 3.88 24.23 -4.64
C HIS A 109 3.78 23.73 -3.21
N ILE A 110 2.94 22.73 -2.99
CA ILE A 110 2.74 22.10 -1.69
C ILE A 110 3.27 20.68 -1.80
N LYS A 111 4.28 20.35 -1.00
CA LYS A 111 4.90 19.03 -0.91
C LYS A 111 4.80 18.51 0.51
N ILE A 112 4.22 17.33 0.67
CA ILE A 112 4.12 16.65 1.97
C ILE A 112 4.95 15.38 1.91
N ILE A 113 5.85 15.19 2.88
CA ILE A 113 6.73 14.05 3.00
C ILE A 113 6.38 13.31 4.30
N ALA A 114 6.00 12.04 4.19
CA ALA A 114 5.88 11.15 5.34
C ALA A 114 7.20 10.38 5.52
N ASN A 115 7.77 10.44 6.73
CA ASN A 115 8.97 9.72 7.12
C ASN A 115 8.62 8.71 8.22
N TRP A 116 9.12 7.48 8.11
CA TRP A 116 8.95 6.46 9.14
C TRP A 116 10.13 5.48 9.15
N PHE A 117 10.33 4.77 10.26
CA PHE A 117 11.39 3.77 10.37
C PHE A 117 10.81 2.36 10.25
N GLU A 118 11.26 1.59 9.26
CA GLU A 118 10.76 0.23 9.02
C GLU A 118 11.89 -0.68 8.52
N ASN A 119 11.92 -1.93 9.00
CA ASN A 119 12.92 -2.93 8.63
C ASN A 119 14.38 -2.49 8.83
N GLY A 120 14.64 -1.63 9.83
CA GLY A 120 15.99 -1.15 10.14
C GLY A 120 16.48 0.00 9.26
N ALA A 121 15.62 0.55 8.40
CA ALA A 121 15.95 1.68 7.53
C ALA A 121 14.88 2.78 7.62
N TRP A 122 15.32 4.02 7.45
CA TRP A 122 14.41 5.13 7.23
C TRP A 122 13.76 5.01 5.87
N GLN A 123 12.44 5.12 5.84
CA GLN A 123 11.61 5.17 4.65
C GLN A 123 10.97 6.55 4.54
N SER A 124 10.77 7.01 3.31
CA SER A 124 10.03 8.24 3.07
C SER A 124 9.15 8.13 1.83
N ARG A 125 8.03 8.85 1.85
CA ARG A 125 7.10 8.95 0.72
C ARG A 125 6.56 10.36 0.65
N SER A 126 6.53 10.92 -0.56
CA SER A 126 6.00 12.27 -0.77
C SER A 126 4.78 12.29 -1.68
N ALA A 127 3.92 13.27 -1.45
CA ALA A 127 2.86 13.66 -2.36
C ALA A 127 2.96 15.18 -2.58
N GLU A 128 2.63 15.64 -3.78
CA GLU A 128 2.77 17.04 -4.17
C GLU A 128 1.56 17.54 -4.96
N THR A 129 1.31 18.84 -4.86
CA THR A 129 0.26 19.52 -5.61
C THR A 129 0.62 20.99 -5.84
N TRP A 130 -0.08 21.62 -6.78
CA TRP A 130 0.00 23.05 -7.04
C TRP A 130 -1.34 23.70 -6.69
N ARG A 131 -1.30 24.80 -5.95
CA ARG A 131 -2.49 25.58 -5.58
C ARG A 131 -2.35 27.01 -6.04
N TYR A 132 -3.33 27.46 -6.81
CA TYR A 132 -3.53 28.88 -7.12
C TYR A 132 -4.46 29.50 -6.08
N ASN A 133 -3.98 30.50 -5.34
CA ASN A 133 -4.69 31.02 -4.18
C ASN A 133 -5.97 31.79 -4.54
N LEU A 134 -5.94 32.54 -5.64
CA LEU A 134 -7.05 33.38 -6.11
C LEU A 134 -8.29 32.58 -6.59
N MET A 135 -8.17 31.25 -6.80
CA MET A 135 -9.30 30.39 -7.15
C MET A 135 -10.23 30.07 -5.96
N TYR A 136 -9.76 30.27 -4.73
CA TYR A 136 -10.45 29.87 -3.50
C TYR A 136 -10.81 31.05 -2.59
N GLN A 137 -10.55 32.29 -3.04
CA GLN A 137 -11.01 33.51 -2.38
C GLN A 137 -12.45 33.83 -2.86
N PRO A 138 -13.42 34.05 -1.96
CA PRO A 138 -14.81 34.37 -2.31
C PRO A 138 -14.99 35.78 -2.87
#